data_AF-A0A7C3BIB9-F1
#
_entry.id   AF-A0A7C3BIB9-F1
#
_cell.length_a   1.000
_cell.length_b   1.000
_cell.length_c   1.000
_cell.angle_alpha   90.00
_cell.angle_beta   90.00
_cell.angle_gamma   90.00
#
_symmetry.space_group_name_H-M   'P 1'
#
loop_
_entity.id
_entity.type
_entity.pdbx_description
1 polymer ?
#
loop_
_entity_poly.entity_id
_entity_poly.type
_entity_poly.pdbx_seq_one_letter_code
_entity_poly.pdbx_strand_id
1 'polypeptide(L)'
;MPIYRRPPPRRPFRRRFPPGRPPRPAARQALLRLRKAHALMAQGDFEQAAHILDGLANAAAKRGIDRAPNLALQAARAWFEAGKTDRGMEMTRMAMQYMHRVGQLQKLHQVSGRILSELRSRGLTQEAAAIEAEIKEMLAGVDVSSFRTMQPARTAHLPPQCPQCGGNVRSDEVEWIDGVSATCNYCGSVLVQES
;
A
#
# COMPACT_ATOMS: atom_id res chain seq x y z
N MET A 1 -30.88 -45.86 5.53
CA MET A 1 -30.76 -44.45 5.99
C MET A 1 -29.30 -44.03 5.93
N PRO A 2 -28.92 -43.02 5.13
CA PRO A 2 -27.52 -42.61 5.01
C PRO A 2 -27.10 -41.73 6.20
N ILE A 3 -25.98 -42.09 6.84
CA ILE A 3 -25.38 -41.37 7.96
C ILE A 3 -24.58 -40.20 7.38
N TYR A 4 -25.09 -38.97 7.48
CA TYR A 4 -24.34 -37.76 7.15
C TYR A 4 -23.26 -37.50 8.22
N ARG A 5 -22.00 -37.77 7.88
CA ARG A 5 -20.84 -37.31 8.68
C ARG A 5 -20.64 -35.82 8.42
N ARG A 6 -20.87 -34.97 9.43
CA ARG A 6 -20.54 -33.54 9.39
C ARG A 6 -19.03 -33.37 9.20
N PRO A 7 -18.56 -32.52 8.27
CA PRO A 7 -17.14 -32.18 8.18
C PRO A 7 -16.70 -31.40 9.43
N PRO A 8 -15.46 -31.59 9.92
CA PRO A 8 -14.97 -30.86 11.07
C PRO A 8 -14.87 -29.36 10.77
N PRO A 9 -15.05 -28.48 11.78
CA PRO A 9 -14.89 -27.05 11.60
C PRO A 9 -13.44 -26.75 11.17
N ARG A 10 -13.29 -26.08 10.03
CA ARG A 10 -12.00 -25.56 9.55
C ARG A 10 -11.46 -24.59 10.60
N ARG A 11 -10.42 -25.01 11.33
CA ARG A 11 -9.70 -24.12 12.25
C ARG A 11 -9.12 -22.95 11.43
N PRO A 12 -9.35 -21.69 11.80
CA PRO A 12 -8.68 -20.59 11.14
C PRO A 12 -7.18 -20.77 11.37
N PHE A 13 -6.41 -20.78 10.29
CA PHE A 13 -4.95 -20.65 10.34
C PHE A 13 -4.64 -19.27 10.96
N ARG A 14 -4.64 -19.18 12.29
CA ARG A 14 -3.88 -18.13 12.98
C ARG A 14 -2.43 -18.40 12.63
N ARG A 15 -1.89 -17.69 11.64
CA ARG A 15 -0.45 -17.47 11.54
C ARG A 15 -0.04 -16.75 12.83
N ARG A 16 0.20 -17.51 13.89
CA ARG A 16 0.97 -17.06 15.04
C ARG A 16 2.35 -16.74 14.46
N PHE A 17 2.59 -15.47 14.16
CA PHE A 17 3.95 -14.96 14.19
C PHE A 17 4.54 -15.39 15.54
N PRO A 18 5.60 -16.19 15.59
CA PRO A 18 6.21 -16.54 16.86
C PRO A 18 6.66 -15.23 17.52
N PRO A 19 6.13 -14.89 18.72
CA PRO A 19 6.60 -13.71 19.44
C PRO A 19 8.08 -13.93 19.78
N GLY A 20 8.93 -12.94 19.46
CA GLY A 20 10.30 -12.89 20.00
C GLY A 20 11.45 -13.12 19.02
N ARG A 21 11.24 -13.26 17.71
CA ARG A 21 12.38 -13.19 16.77
C ARG A 21 12.65 -11.72 16.43
N PRO A 22 13.81 -11.14 16.82
CA PRO A 22 14.11 -9.76 16.49
C PRO A 22 14.08 -9.58 14.97
N PRO A 23 13.57 -8.45 14.46
CA PRO A 23 13.58 -8.19 13.03
C PRO A 23 15.02 -8.28 12.54
N ARG A 24 15.22 -8.98 11.42
CA ARG A 24 16.54 -9.10 10.77
C ARG A 24 17.16 -7.69 10.66
N PRO A 25 18.48 -7.51 10.87
CA PRO A 25 19.11 -6.19 10.85
C PRO A 25 18.72 -5.33 9.65
N ALA A 26 18.61 -5.94 8.46
CA ALA A 26 18.15 -5.28 7.23
C ALA A 26 16.71 -4.73 7.32
N ALA A 27 15.79 -5.45 7.97
CA ALA A 27 14.41 -4.98 8.18
C ALA A 27 14.35 -3.82 9.18
N ARG A 28 15.19 -3.86 10.23
CA ARG A 28 15.32 -2.75 11.19
C ARG A 28 15.86 -1.48 10.51
N GLN A 29 16.89 -1.62 9.68
CA GLN A 29 17.43 -0.48 8.90
C GLN A 29 16.41 0.08 7.92
N ALA A 30 15.68 -0.78 7.21
CA ALA A 30 14.60 -0.34 6.31
C ALA A 30 13.52 0.45 7.06
N LEU A 31 13.14 0.00 8.27
CA LEU A 31 12.17 0.71 9.11
C LEU A 31 12.68 2.09 9.56
N LEU A 32 13.96 2.20 9.97
CA LEU A 32 14.55 3.48 10.35
C LEU A 32 14.59 4.46 9.18
N ARG A 33 14.96 3.97 7.99
CA ARG A 33 14.91 4.77 6.75
C ARG A 33 13.50 5.23 6.44
N LEU A 34 12.50 4.35 6.60
CA LEU A 34 11.10 4.69 6.37
C LEU A 34 10.60 5.76 7.36
N ARG A 35 10.95 5.65 8.65
CA ARG A 35 10.66 6.70 9.65
C ARG A 35 11.28 8.03 9.26
N LYS A 36 12.56 8.03 8.85
CA LYS A 36 13.24 9.23 8.38
C LYS A 36 12.52 9.84 7.18
N ALA A 37 12.12 9.03 6.20
CA ALA A 37 11.40 9.51 5.04
C ALA A 37 10.06 10.16 5.40
N HIS A 38 9.29 9.57 6.31
CA HIS A 38 8.02 10.16 6.76
C HIS A 38 8.23 11.47 7.54
N ALA A 39 9.30 11.55 8.35
CA ALA A 39 9.65 12.80 9.03
C ALA A 39 9.99 13.91 8.03
N LEU A 40 10.78 13.59 6.99
CA LEU A 40 11.10 14.52 5.91
C LEU A 40 9.85 14.97 5.13
N MET A 41 8.93 14.04 4.83
CA MET A 41 7.64 14.39 4.23
C MET A 41 6.84 15.37 5.08
N ALA A 42 6.83 15.19 6.42
CA ALA A 42 6.14 16.09 7.33
C ALA A 42 6.81 17.47 7.44
N GLN A 43 8.13 17.53 7.21
CA GLN A 43 8.91 18.77 7.23
C GLN A 43 8.85 19.53 5.90
N GLY A 44 8.30 18.93 4.83
CA GLY A 44 8.28 19.50 3.49
C GLY A 44 9.54 19.21 2.66
N ASP A 45 10.49 18.43 3.19
CA ASP A 45 11.70 17.99 2.48
C ASP A 45 11.39 16.82 1.53
N PHE A 46 10.51 17.08 0.56
CA PHE A 46 9.92 16.07 -0.31
C PHE A 46 10.95 15.35 -1.18
N GLU A 47 11.95 16.06 -1.69
CA GLU A 47 13.00 15.47 -2.55
C GLU A 47 13.85 14.44 -1.79
N GLN A 48 14.30 14.78 -0.58
CA GLN A 48 15.09 13.86 0.24
C GLN A 48 14.24 12.65 0.68
N ALA A 49 12.97 12.88 1.03
CA ALA A 49 12.04 11.80 1.33
C ALA A 49 11.86 10.86 0.13
N ALA A 50 11.68 11.42 -1.07
CA ALA A 50 11.47 10.67 -2.29
C ALA A 50 12.65 9.77 -2.62
N HIS A 51 13.88 10.26 -2.51
CA HIS A 51 15.09 9.43 -2.68
C HIS A 51 15.15 8.24 -1.72
N ILE A 52 14.77 8.43 -0.45
CA ILE A 52 14.77 7.34 0.52
C ILE A 52 13.70 6.30 0.17
N LEU A 53 12.48 6.76 -0.13
CA LEU A 53 11.34 5.91 -0.46
C LEU A 53 11.56 5.13 -1.75
N ASP A 54 12.13 5.77 -2.77
CA ASP A 54 12.51 5.15 -4.03
C ASP A 54 13.50 4.00 -3.81
N GLY A 55 14.58 4.25 -3.06
CA GLY A 55 15.54 3.21 -2.71
C GLY A 55 14.91 2.04 -1.93
N LEU A 56 13.93 2.32 -1.05
CA LEU A 56 13.18 1.30 -0.31
C LEU A 56 12.25 0.50 -1.24
N ALA A 57 11.52 1.17 -2.13
CA ALA A 57 10.61 0.55 -3.09
C ALA A 57 11.36 -0.37 -4.05
N ASN A 58 12.48 0.10 -4.62
CA ASN A 58 13.35 -0.68 -5.48
C ASN A 58 13.95 -1.89 -4.77
N ALA A 59 14.44 -1.72 -3.55
CA ALA A 59 14.97 -2.84 -2.76
C ALA A 59 13.87 -3.86 -2.40
N ALA A 60 12.64 -3.40 -2.13
CA ALA A 60 11.50 -4.26 -1.86
C ALA A 60 11.08 -5.04 -3.11
N ALA A 61 10.99 -4.37 -4.27
CA ALA A 61 10.62 -4.98 -5.54
C ALA A 61 11.61 -6.08 -5.94
N LYS A 62 12.92 -5.81 -5.85
CA LYS A 62 13.99 -6.81 -6.13
C LYS A 62 13.92 -8.05 -5.24
N ARG A 63 13.31 -7.94 -4.05
CA ARG A 63 13.16 -9.03 -3.08
C ARG A 63 11.79 -9.68 -3.11
N GLY A 64 10.90 -9.27 -4.03
CA GLY A 64 9.53 -9.77 -4.11
C GLY A 64 8.70 -9.45 -2.87
N ILE A 65 8.96 -8.32 -2.20
CA ILE A 65 8.23 -7.93 -1.00
C ILE A 65 6.92 -7.26 -1.42
N ASP A 66 5.78 -7.78 -0.96
CA ASP A 66 4.42 -7.32 -1.32
C ASP A 66 4.14 -5.82 -1.11
N ARG A 67 4.93 -5.17 -0.27
CA ARG A 67 4.82 -3.73 0.04
C ARG A 67 5.50 -2.82 -0.98
N ALA A 68 6.27 -3.38 -1.93
CA ALA A 68 6.99 -2.60 -2.93
C ALA A 68 6.10 -1.59 -3.67
N PRO A 69 4.87 -1.92 -4.12
CA PRO A 69 3.99 -0.97 -4.79
C PRO A 69 3.56 0.20 -3.90
N ASN A 70 3.26 -0.06 -2.63
CA ASN A 70 2.83 0.99 -1.71
C ASN A 70 3.98 1.97 -1.42
N LEU A 71 5.22 1.47 -1.28
CA LEU A 71 6.41 2.30 -1.15
C LEU A 71 6.68 3.11 -2.42
N ALA A 72 6.46 2.51 -3.59
CA ALA A 72 6.59 3.19 -4.88
C ALA A 72 5.57 4.33 -5.06
N LEU A 73 4.30 4.09 -4.72
CA LEU A 73 3.27 5.13 -4.74
C LEU A 73 3.56 6.26 -3.75
N GLN A 74 4.17 5.94 -2.61
CA GLN A 74 4.58 6.96 -1.66
C GLN A 74 5.77 7.78 -2.17
N ALA A 75 6.74 7.13 -2.83
CA ALA A 75 7.84 7.81 -3.51
C ALA A 75 7.31 8.71 -4.63
N ALA A 76 6.33 8.22 -5.41
CA ALA A 76 5.68 9.00 -6.46
C ALA A 76 5.07 10.28 -5.91
N ARG A 77 4.29 10.17 -4.81
CA ARG A 77 3.75 11.33 -4.11
C ARG A 77 4.85 12.31 -3.69
N ALA A 78 5.91 11.83 -3.05
CA ALA A 78 7.03 12.68 -2.66
C ALA A 78 7.68 13.39 -3.86
N TRP A 79 7.81 12.72 -5.00
CA TRP A 79 8.32 13.34 -6.23
C TRP A 79 7.38 14.40 -6.81
N PHE A 80 6.06 14.16 -6.77
CA PHE A 80 5.07 15.15 -7.18
C PHE A 80 5.09 16.38 -6.29
N GLU A 81 5.24 16.22 -4.96
CA GLU A 81 5.40 17.36 -4.04
C GLU A 81 6.72 18.11 -4.26
N ALA A 82 7.77 17.42 -4.69
CA ALA A 82 9.05 18.02 -5.07
C ALA A 82 9.05 18.65 -6.47
N GLY A 83 7.91 18.64 -7.18
CA GLY A 83 7.79 19.17 -8.56
C GLY A 83 8.50 18.34 -9.63
N LYS A 84 9.00 17.14 -9.31
CA LYS A 84 9.70 16.26 -10.25
C LYS A 84 8.73 15.24 -10.86
N THR A 85 7.84 15.73 -11.70
CA THR A 85 6.75 14.94 -12.31
C THR A 85 7.25 13.67 -13.00
N ASP A 86 8.33 13.75 -13.79
CA ASP A 86 8.88 12.59 -14.51
C ASP A 86 9.22 11.42 -13.58
N ARG A 87 9.87 11.72 -12.44
CA ARG A 87 10.21 10.73 -11.42
C ARG A 87 8.97 10.21 -10.71
N GLY A 88 7.99 11.08 -10.44
CA GLY A 88 6.71 10.66 -9.87
C GLY A 88 5.96 9.68 -10.78
N MET A 89 5.99 9.93 -12.09
CA MET A 89 5.40 9.07 -13.11
C MET A 89 6.11 7.73 -13.23
N GLU A 90 7.45 7.72 -13.23
CA GLU A 90 8.26 6.50 -13.21
C GLU A 90 7.87 5.59 -12.03
N MET A 91 7.79 6.16 -10.83
CA MET A 91 7.45 5.40 -9.62
C MET A 91 5.99 4.92 -9.61
N THR A 92 5.07 5.71 -10.17
CA THR A 92 3.67 5.32 -10.32
C THR A 92 3.55 4.11 -11.25
N ARG A 93 4.18 4.15 -12.42
CA ARG A 93 4.20 3.02 -13.36
C ARG A 93 4.82 1.77 -12.75
N MET A 94 5.93 1.92 -12.03
CA MET A 94 6.57 0.80 -11.33
C MET A 94 5.59 0.13 -10.35
N ALA A 95 4.82 0.92 -9.59
CA ALA A 95 3.84 0.39 -8.66
C ALA A 95 2.75 -0.42 -9.38
N MET A 96 2.17 0.15 -10.45
CA MET A 96 1.10 -0.48 -11.22
C MET A 96 1.57 -1.77 -11.89
N GLN A 97 2.74 -1.74 -12.54
CA GLN A 97 3.34 -2.91 -13.18
C GLN A 97 3.65 -4.02 -12.17
N TYR A 98 4.11 -3.67 -10.96
CA TYR A 98 4.31 -4.68 -9.94
C TYR A 98 2.98 -5.29 -9.51
N MET A 99 1.96 -4.49 -9.19
CA MET A 99 0.63 -4.99 -8.80
C MET A 99 0.02 -5.89 -9.88
N HIS A 100 0.12 -5.49 -11.15
CA HIS A 100 -0.36 -6.28 -12.27
C HIS A 100 0.37 -7.63 -12.38
N ARG A 101 1.71 -7.63 -12.33
CA ARG A 101 2.52 -8.85 -12.42
C ARG A 101 2.25 -9.85 -11.29
N VAL A 102 2.00 -9.38 -10.07
CA VAL A 102 1.73 -10.25 -8.91
C VAL A 102 0.24 -10.59 -8.73
N GLY A 103 -0.62 -10.21 -9.69
CA GLY A 103 -2.05 -10.51 -9.67
C GLY A 103 -2.86 -9.68 -8.65
N GLN A 104 -2.30 -8.60 -8.12
CA GLN A 104 -2.97 -7.66 -7.21
C GLN A 104 -3.90 -6.68 -7.96
N LEU A 105 -4.72 -7.18 -8.89
CA LEU A 105 -5.55 -6.37 -9.79
C LEU A 105 -6.64 -5.59 -9.05
N GLN A 106 -7.23 -6.19 -8.02
CA GLN A 106 -8.18 -5.49 -7.15
C GLN A 106 -7.52 -4.30 -6.44
N LYS A 107 -6.29 -4.47 -5.95
CA LYS A 107 -5.54 -3.40 -5.29
C LYS A 107 -5.19 -2.29 -6.28
N LEU A 108 -4.78 -2.65 -7.50
CA LEU A 108 -4.54 -1.70 -8.59
C LEU A 108 -5.79 -0.85 -8.88
N HIS A 109 -6.96 -1.47 -8.96
CA HIS A 109 -8.23 -0.77 -9.15
C HIS A 109 -8.63 0.10 -7.95
N GLN A 110 -8.32 -0.31 -6.72
CA GLN A 110 -8.59 0.50 -5.53
C GLN A 110 -7.73 1.77 -5.47
N VAL A 111 -6.44 1.66 -5.81
CA VAL A 111 -5.51 2.79 -5.73
C VAL A 111 -5.58 3.72 -6.96
N SER A 112 -6.05 3.22 -8.12
CA SER A 112 -6.11 3.97 -9.38
C SER A 112 -6.91 5.26 -9.25
N GLY A 113 -8.12 5.20 -8.67
CA GLY A 113 -8.99 6.37 -8.50
C GLY A 113 -8.30 7.48 -7.71
N ARG A 114 -7.54 7.12 -6.67
CA ARG A 114 -6.77 8.09 -5.87
C ARG A 114 -5.61 8.68 -6.66
N ILE A 115 -4.83 7.85 -7.34
CA ILE A 115 -3.69 8.31 -8.16
C ILE A 115 -4.19 9.32 -9.20
N LEU A 116 -5.27 8.99 -9.92
CA LEU A 116 -5.86 9.86 -10.92
C LEU A 116 -6.41 11.16 -10.32
N SER A 117 -7.08 11.07 -9.17
CA SER A 117 -7.58 12.26 -8.47
C SER A 117 -6.45 13.17 -7.98
N GLU A 118 -5.36 12.59 -7.50
CA GLU A 118 -4.18 13.33 -7.01
C GLU A 118 -3.43 14.01 -8.15
N LEU A 119 -3.27 13.34 -9.30
CA LEU A 119 -2.66 13.95 -10.48
C LEU A 119 -3.51 15.13 -10.99
N ARG A 120 -4.83 14.93 -11.11
CA ARG A 120 -5.76 15.97 -11.58
C ARG A 120 -5.83 17.17 -10.65
N SER A 121 -5.84 16.97 -9.33
CA SER A 121 -5.87 18.08 -8.37
C SER A 121 -4.60 18.94 -8.42
N ARG A 122 -3.50 18.39 -8.92
CA ARG A 122 -2.22 19.09 -9.16
C ARG A 122 -2.11 19.72 -10.55
N GLY A 123 -3.16 19.62 -11.39
CA GLY A 123 -3.14 20.10 -12.77
C GLY A 123 -2.42 19.18 -13.77
N LEU A 124 -1.95 18.01 -13.33
CA LEU A 124 -1.26 17.00 -14.15
C LEU A 124 -2.26 16.17 -14.97
N THR A 125 -3.07 16.86 -15.77
CA THR A 125 -4.23 16.26 -16.45
C THR A 125 -3.80 15.32 -17.59
N GLN A 126 -2.71 15.65 -18.28
CA GLN A 126 -2.18 14.81 -19.36
C GLN A 126 -1.57 13.52 -18.81
N GLU A 127 -0.81 13.63 -17.72
CA GLU A 127 -0.24 12.51 -16.98
C GLU A 127 -1.32 11.61 -16.40
N ALA A 128 -2.38 12.20 -15.83
CA ALA A 128 -3.54 11.45 -15.37
C ALA A 128 -4.21 10.67 -16.51
N ALA A 129 -4.39 11.27 -17.68
CA ALA A 129 -4.97 10.60 -18.83
C ALA A 129 -4.10 9.43 -19.33
N ALA A 130 -2.77 9.61 -19.35
CA ALA A 130 -1.83 8.55 -19.71
C ALA A 130 -1.90 7.37 -18.73
N ILE A 131 -1.87 7.65 -17.42
CA ILE A 131 -1.99 6.62 -16.38
C ILE A 131 -3.36 5.93 -16.45
N GLU A 132 -4.44 6.67 -16.70
CA GLU A 132 -5.77 6.09 -16.86
C GLU A 132 -5.84 5.11 -18.04
N ALA A 133 -5.23 5.46 -19.18
CA ALA A 133 -5.15 4.58 -20.34
C ALA A 133 -4.34 3.30 -20.03
N GLU A 134 -3.18 3.42 -19.40
CA GLU A 134 -2.35 2.27 -18.99
C GLU A 134 -3.10 1.35 -18.02
N ILE A 135 -3.84 1.90 -17.05
CA ILE A 135 -4.63 1.12 -16.09
C ILE A 135 -5.77 0.39 -16.81
N LYS A 136 -6.47 1.06 -17.73
CA LYS A 136 -7.55 0.43 -18.52
C LYS A 136 -7.02 -0.74 -19.34
N GLU A 137 -5.84 -0.60 -19.94
CA GLU A 137 -5.18 -1.67 -20.66
C GLU A 137 -4.81 -2.84 -19.74
N MET A 138 -4.18 -2.57 -18.59
CA MET A 138 -3.80 -3.61 -17.61
C MET A 138 -5.01 -4.36 -17.02
N LEU A 139 -6.18 -3.72 -16.96
CA LEU A 139 -7.42 -4.30 -16.45
C LEU A 139 -8.35 -4.78 -17.57
N ALA A 140 -7.91 -4.75 -18.84
CA ALA A 140 -8.72 -5.22 -19.95
C ALA A 140 -9.07 -6.71 -19.78
N GLY A 141 -10.37 -7.03 -19.90
CA GLY A 141 -10.87 -8.39 -19.72
C GLY A 141 -11.02 -8.85 -18.26
N VAL A 142 -10.73 -7.97 -17.29
CA VAL A 142 -10.96 -8.24 -15.87
C VAL A 142 -12.35 -7.71 -15.50
N ASP A 143 -13.18 -8.55 -14.90
CA ASP A 143 -14.46 -8.11 -14.35
C ASP A 143 -14.24 -7.32 -13.05
N VAL A 144 -13.99 -6.02 -13.19
CA VAL A 144 -13.80 -5.11 -12.05
C VAL A 144 -15.05 -4.94 -11.18
N SER A 145 -16.24 -5.30 -11.70
CA SER A 145 -17.49 -5.24 -10.93
C SER A 145 -17.55 -6.30 -9.82
N SER A 146 -16.79 -7.38 -9.99
CA SER A 146 -16.63 -8.45 -8.99
C SER A 146 -15.71 -8.08 -7.82
N PHE A 147 -14.97 -6.97 -7.92
CA PHE A 147 -14.06 -6.52 -6.87
C PHE A 147 -14.84 -6.11 -5.62
N ARG A 148 -14.86 -7.01 -4.63
CA ARG A 148 -15.43 -6.72 -3.32
C ARG A 148 -14.54 -5.74 -2.55
N THR A 149 -14.96 -4.50 -2.45
CA THR A 149 -14.47 -3.63 -1.38
C THR A 149 -15.03 -4.17 -0.06
N MET A 150 -14.17 -4.78 0.78
CA MET A 150 -14.47 -4.89 2.20
C MET A 150 -14.46 -3.47 2.76
N GLN A 151 -15.60 -2.79 2.69
CA GLN A 151 -15.79 -1.55 3.43
C GLN A 151 -15.68 -1.89 4.92
N PRO A 152 -14.81 -1.20 5.67
CA PRO A 152 -14.78 -1.40 7.11
C PRO A 152 -16.17 -1.12 7.68
N ALA A 153 -16.52 -1.81 8.76
CA ALA A 153 -17.60 -1.34 9.61
C ALA A 153 -17.28 0.12 9.95
N ARG A 154 -18.22 1.04 9.69
CA ARG A 154 -18.06 2.51 9.70
C ARG A 154 -17.54 3.11 11.03
N THR A 155 -17.21 2.28 12.02
CA THR A 155 -16.87 2.62 13.40
C THR A 155 -15.42 2.31 13.80
N ALA A 156 -14.61 1.72 12.92
CA ALA A 156 -13.23 1.38 13.27
C ALA A 156 -12.28 2.57 13.05
N HIS A 157 -11.95 3.26 14.15
CA HIS A 157 -11.00 4.39 14.17
C HIS A 157 -9.57 3.89 14.34
N LEU A 158 -8.80 3.86 13.25
CA LEU A 158 -7.37 3.59 13.31
C LEU A 158 -6.61 4.85 13.72
N PRO A 159 -5.42 4.69 14.36
CA PRO A 159 -4.57 5.83 14.67
C PRO A 159 -4.23 6.59 13.38
N PRO A 160 -4.19 7.93 13.40
CA PRO A 160 -3.94 8.73 12.19
C PRO A 160 -2.52 8.54 11.62
N GLN A 161 -1.60 8.06 12.45
CA GLN A 161 -0.24 7.71 12.07
C GLN A 161 0.12 6.32 12.57
N CYS A 162 0.89 5.59 11.78
CA CYS A 162 1.42 4.30 12.19
C CYS A 162 2.48 4.52 13.29
N PRO A 163 2.32 3.96 14.51
CA PRO A 163 3.30 4.14 15.59
C PRO A 163 4.65 3.50 15.26
N GLN A 164 4.67 2.54 14.33
CA GLN A 164 5.88 1.83 13.97
C GLN A 164 6.72 2.56 12.92
N CYS A 165 6.11 3.26 11.95
CA CYS A 165 6.86 3.93 10.88
C CYS A 165 6.58 5.42 10.74
N GLY A 166 5.58 5.99 11.42
CA GLY A 166 5.19 7.40 11.30
C GLY A 166 4.41 7.75 10.02
N GLY A 167 3.99 6.74 9.24
CA GLY A 167 3.24 6.98 8.01
C GLY A 167 1.78 7.28 8.28
N ASN A 168 1.18 8.19 7.52
CA ASN A 168 -0.24 8.54 7.66
C ASN A 168 -1.13 7.34 7.33
N VAL A 169 -1.99 6.98 8.26
CA VAL A 169 -2.90 5.86 8.12
C VAL A 169 -4.27 6.42 7.78
N ARG A 170 -4.88 5.89 6.73
CA ARG A 170 -6.28 6.13 6.44
C ARG A 170 -7.04 4.81 6.42
N SER A 171 -8.17 4.78 7.12
CA SER A 171 -9.03 3.60 7.26
C SER A 171 -9.57 3.08 5.93
N ASP A 172 -9.68 3.92 4.91
CA ASP A 172 -10.12 3.57 3.55
C ASP A 172 -9.01 2.94 2.70
N GLU A 173 -7.74 3.10 3.09
CA GLU A 173 -6.59 2.67 2.26
C GLU A 173 -5.91 1.41 2.77
N VAL A 174 -6.04 1.10 4.06
CA VAL A 174 -5.36 -0.04 4.69
C VAL A 174 -6.01 -1.38 4.34
N GLU A 175 -5.18 -2.41 4.32
CA GLU A 175 -5.65 -3.79 4.22
C GLU A 175 -6.19 -4.25 5.58
N TRP A 176 -7.52 -4.25 5.73
CA TRP A 176 -8.19 -4.72 6.94
C TRP A 176 -7.98 -6.22 7.14
N ILE A 177 -7.56 -6.59 8.36
CA ILE A 177 -7.39 -7.99 8.78
C ILE A 177 -8.71 -8.51 9.35
N ASP A 178 -9.39 -7.69 10.14
CA ASP A 178 -10.70 -7.93 10.74
C ASP A 178 -11.43 -6.60 10.98
N GLY A 179 -12.52 -6.60 11.76
CA GLY A 179 -13.32 -5.40 12.00
C GLY A 179 -12.65 -4.33 12.89
N VAL A 180 -11.50 -4.63 13.51
CA VAL A 180 -10.84 -3.74 14.48
C VAL A 180 -9.33 -3.59 14.25
N SER A 181 -8.77 -4.28 13.26
CA SER A 181 -7.35 -4.24 12.95
C SER A 181 -7.07 -4.27 11.45
N ALA A 182 -6.00 -3.58 11.07
CA ALA A 182 -5.57 -3.45 9.69
C ALA A 182 -4.05 -3.48 9.56
N THR A 183 -3.55 -3.78 8.37
CA THR A 183 -2.12 -3.77 8.07
C THR A 183 -1.70 -2.39 7.57
N CYS A 184 -0.65 -1.82 8.17
CA CYS A 184 -0.04 -0.59 7.67
C CYS A 184 0.53 -0.81 6.26
N ASN A 185 0.06 -0.02 5.30
CA ASN A 185 0.48 -0.10 3.90
C ASN A 185 1.98 0.12 3.66
N TYR A 186 2.67 0.82 4.57
CA TYR A 186 4.07 1.18 4.42
C TYR A 186 5.00 0.14 5.06
N CYS A 187 4.85 -0.10 6.35
CA CYS A 187 5.77 -0.97 7.10
C CYS A 187 5.24 -2.37 7.38
N GLY A 188 3.94 -2.61 7.16
CA GLY A 188 3.29 -3.90 7.41
C GLY A 188 3.04 -4.21 8.88
N SER A 189 3.17 -3.24 9.79
CA SER A 189 2.74 -3.43 11.18
C SER A 189 1.23 -3.58 11.25
N VAL A 190 0.75 -4.39 12.19
CA VAL A 190 -0.67 -4.39 12.53
C VAL A 190 -1.00 -3.11 13.28
N LEU A 191 -2.02 -2.41 12.80
CA LEU A 191 -2.67 -1.27 13.41
C LEU A 191 -3.94 -1.79 14.06
N VAL A 192 -4.17 -1.39 15.30
CA VAL A 192 -5.38 -1.73 16.04
C VAL A 192 -6.18 -0.45 16.26
N GLN A 193 -7.50 -0.59 16.29
CA GLN A 193 -8.39 0.49 16.65
C GLN A 193 -7.99 1.06 18.02
N GLU A 194 -7.94 2.38 18.12
CA GLU A 194 -7.81 3.07 19.41
C GLU A 194 -9.21 3.09 20.07
N SER A 195 -9.26 2.62 21.31
CA SER A 195 -10.47 2.51 22.14
C SER A 195 -11.03 3.87 22.54
#